data_AF-A0A954KIR6-F1
#
_entry.id   AF-A0A954KIR6-F1
#
_cell.length_a   1.000
_cell.length_b   1.000
_cell.length_c   1.000
_cell.angle_alpha   90.00
_cell.angle_beta   90.00
_cell.angle_gamma   90.00
#
_symmetry.space_group_name_H-M   'P 1'
#
loop_
_entity.id
_entity.type
_entity.pdbx_description
1 polymer ?
#
loop_
_entity_poly.entity_id
_entity_poly.type
_entity_poly.pdbx_seq_one_letter_code
_entity_poly.pdbx_strand_id
1 'polypeptide(L)'
;MAQAYTPGLQVRERTTYRTSRLLPIPGEVLVKLGDTLGAEDVVARTKQPGTVTPINLANVLGVPPAEVPRVLLKKGGERVEAGEALARTDGIFGLFKSTYQAPVSGTIEAVSNVTGQLILRGEPILVDVKAFTSGEVVVIVGDEGRVMQSTATFIPAIFSLAA
;
A
#
# COMPACT_ATOMS: atom_id res chain seq x y z
N MET A 1 -4.36 27.46 -35.82
CA MET A 1 -5.77 27.01 -35.72
C MET A 1 -5.76 25.55 -35.33
N ALA A 2 -6.18 25.20 -34.11
CA ALA A 2 -6.26 23.82 -33.68
C ALA A 2 -7.51 23.19 -34.31
N GLN A 3 -7.32 22.39 -35.36
CA GLN A 3 -8.38 21.63 -35.98
C GLN A 3 -8.58 20.36 -35.14
N ALA A 4 -9.57 20.39 -34.24
CA ALA A 4 -9.88 19.23 -33.42
C ALA A 4 -10.38 18.11 -34.34
N TYR A 5 -9.60 17.04 -34.45
CA TYR A 5 -10.00 15.82 -35.13
C TYR A 5 -11.08 15.14 -34.29
N THR A 6 -12.32 15.07 -34.79
CA THR A 6 -13.48 14.42 -34.15
C THR A 6 -13.86 13.14 -34.92
N PRO A 7 -13.06 12.06 -34.83
CA PRO A 7 -13.40 10.82 -35.50
C PRO A 7 -14.58 10.15 -34.79
N GLY A 8 -15.74 10.09 -35.45
CA GLY A 8 -16.77 9.07 -35.19
C GLY A 8 -17.28 8.94 -33.75
N LEU A 9 -17.30 10.02 -32.97
CA LEU A 9 -17.90 10.02 -31.63
C LEU A 9 -19.40 9.76 -31.77
N GLN A 10 -19.82 8.52 -31.51
CA GLN A 10 -21.23 8.13 -31.54
C GLN A 10 -21.70 7.84 -30.12
N VAL A 11 -22.77 8.53 -29.73
CA VAL A 11 -23.50 8.22 -28.50
C VAL A 11 -24.23 6.91 -28.69
N ARG A 12 -24.07 5.98 -27.73
CA ARG A 12 -24.88 4.76 -27.66
C ARG A 12 -25.83 4.91 -26.48
N GLU A 13 -27.12 5.09 -26.79
CA GLU A 13 -28.17 5.36 -25.80
C GLU A 13 -28.23 4.28 -24.71
N ARG A 14 -28.04 3.01 -25.10
CA ARG A 14 -28.07 1.87 -24.20
C ARG A 14 -26.98 0.86 -24.57
N THR A 15 -26.06 0.61 -23.66
CA THR A 15 -25.03 -0.41 -23.77
C THR A 15 -24.93 -1.21 -22.48
N THR A 16 -24.47 -2.46 -22.59
CA THR A 16 -23.98 -3.20 -21.44
C THR A 16 -22.58 -2.70 -21.14
N TYR A 17 -22.37 -2.18 -19.94
CA TYR A 17 -21.07 -1.76 -19.45
C TYR A 17 -20.58 -2.80 -18.44
N ARG A 18 -19.35 -3.29 -18.64
CA ARG A 18 -18.68 -4.18 -17.69
C ARG A 18 -17.44 -3.51 -17.17
N THR A 19 -17.28 -3.54 -15.85
CA THR A 19 -16.10 -2.96 -15.17
C THR A 19 -15.52 -3.94 -14.17
N SER A 20 -14.22 -4.18 -14.28
CA SER A 20 -13.48 -4.98 -13.32
C SER A 20 -12.98 -4.08 -12.19
N ARG A 21 -13.14 -4.58 -10.97
CA ARG A 21 -12.69 -3.92 -9.74
C ARG A 21 -11.83 -4.94 -9.01
N LEU A 22 -10.51 -4.76 -9.13
CA LEU A 22 -9.51 -5.71 -8.64
C LEU A 22 -8.61 -5.01 -7.61
N LEU A 23 -8.24 -5.76 -6.58
CA LEU A 23 -7.24 -5.38 -5.62
C LEU A 23 -5.84 -5.40 -6.27
N PRO A 24 -4.90 -4.57 -5.79
CA PRO A 24 -3.52 -4.55 -6.28
C PRO A 24 -2.72 -5.79 -5.84
N ILE A 25 -3.18 -6.47 -4.79
CA ILE A 25 -2.63 -7.72 -4.25
C ILE A 25 -3.80 -8.59 -3.78
N PRO A 26 -3.63 -9.92 -3.68
CA PRO A 26 -4.64 -10.82 -3.12
C PRO A 26 -5.18 -10.34 -1.78
N GLY A 27 -6.48 -10.55 -1.55
CA GLY A 27 -7.15 -10.12 -0.34
C GLY A 27 -8.48 -10.83 -0.12
N GLU A 28 -9.48 -10.09 0.34
CA GLU A 28 -10.80 -10.61 0.63
C GLU A 28 -11.83 -9.96 -0.29
N VAL A 29 -12.57 -10.78 -1.03
CA VAL A 29 -13.73 -10.33 -1.80
C VAL A 29 -14.96 -10.39 -0.90
N LEU A 30 -15.59 -9.24 -0.67
CA LEU A 30 -16.67 -9.07 0.31
C LEU A 30 -18.07 -9.31 -0.27
N VAL A 31 -18.16 -9.57 -1.56
CA VAL A 31 -19.41 -9.68 -2.33
C VAL A 31 -19.50 -11.03 -3.04
N LYS A 32 -20.70 -11.40 -3.45
CA LYS A 32 -21.01 -12.67 -4.11
C LYS A 32 -21.55 -12.45 -5.52
N LEU A 33 -21.51 -13.52 -6.30
CA LEU A 33 -22.12 -13.55 -7.63
C LEU A 33 -23.63 -13.26 -7.53
N GLY A 34 -24.14 -12.34 -8.36
CA GLY A 34 -25.55 -11.92 -8.36
C GLY A 34 -25.87 -10.76 -7.41
N ASP A 35 -24.93 -10.29 -6.60
CA ASP A 35 -25.18 -9.15 -5.70
C ASP A 35 -25.44 -7.87 -6.51
N THR A 36 -26.44 -7.10 -6.08
CA THR A 36 -26.67 -5.74 -6.59
C THR A 36 -26.01 -4.73 -5.66
N LEU A 37 -25.13 -3.90 -6.21
CA LEU A 37 -24.36 -2.92 -5.42
C LEU A 37 -24.55 -1.52 -5.99
N GLY A 38 -24.39 -0.52 -5.13
CA GLY A 38 -24.20 0.88 -5.48
C GLY A 38 -22.74 1.22 -5.77
N ALA A 39 -22.49 2.43 -6.27
CA ALA A 39 -21.15 2.89 -6.64
C ALA A 39 -20.15 2.97 -5.46
N GLU A 40 -20.64 3.26 -4.25
CA GLU A 40 -19.79 3.46 -3.06
C GLU A 40 -19.52 2.17 -2.27
N ASP A 41 -20.19 1.07 -2.62
CA ASP A 41 -20.06 -0.19 -1.91
C ASP A 41 -18.66 -0.77 -2.08
N VAL A 42 -18.09 -1.26 -0.98
CA VAL A 42 -16.78 -1.92 -0.97
C VAL A 42 -16.96 -3.35 -1.49
N VAL A 43 -16.23 -3.68 -2.55
CA VAL A 43 -16.34 -4.99 -3.21
C VAL A 43 -15.26 -5.95 -2.72
N ALA A 44 -14.10 -5.43 -2.37
CA ALA A 44 -12.95 -6.20 -1.95
C ALA A 44 -12.04 -5.34 -1.08
N ARG A 45 -11.30 -5.98 -0.18
CA ARG A 45 -10.40 -5.34 0.79
C ARG A 45 -9.11 -6.14 0.90
N THR A 46 -7.98 -5.45 1.02
CA THR A 46 -6.70 -6.08 1.37
C THR A 46 -5.91 -5.24 2.38
N LYS A 47 -4.91 -5.86 3.00
CA LYS A 47 -3.93 -5.20 3.88
C LYS A 47 -2.62 -5.11 3.13
N GLN A 48 -2.35 -3.96 2.55
CA GLN A 48 -1.07 -3.72 1.90
C GLN A 48 0.03 -3.55 2.95
N PRO A 49 1.22 -4.17 2.78
CA PRO A 49 2.33 -3.92 3.68
C PRO A 49 2.63 -2.42 3.78
N GLY A 50 2.86 -1.94 5.00
CA GLY A 50 3.18 -0.54 5.24
C GLY A 50 4.51 -0.12 4.61
N THR A 51 4.73 1.20 4.59
CA THR A 51 5.95 1.82 4.06
C THR A 51 7.20 1.24 4.71
N VAL A 52 8.21 0.95 3.90
CA VAL A 52 9.49 0.44 4.34
C VAL A 52 10.46 1.59 4.57
N THR A 53 11.03 1.67 5.77
CA THR A 53 12.01 2.68 6.17
C THR A 53 13.34 1.99 6.49
N PRO A 54 14.33 2.04 5.58
CA PRO A 54 15.66 1.52 5.84
C PRO A 54 16.44 2.51 6.72
N ILE A 55 17.09 1.99 7.77
CA ILE A 55 17.87 2.76 8.74
C ILE A 55 19.28 2.17 8.81
N ASN A 56 20.30 2.98 8.52
CA ASN A 56 21.69 2.56 8.70
C ASN A 56 22.14 2.78 10.15
N LEU A 57 21.81 1.83 11.02
CA LEU A 57 22.11 1.93 12.45
C LEU A 57 23.62 1.90 12.75
N ALA A 58 24.40 1.13 11.99
CA ALA A 58 25.86 1.10 12.14
C ALA A 58 26.47 2.50 11.98
N ASN A 59 26.09 3.22 10.93
CA ASN A 59 26.60 4.57 10.68
C ASN A 59 26.09 5.57 11.73
N VAL A 60 24.82 5.48 12.12
CA VAL A 60 24.22 6.44 13.06
C VAL A 60 24.78 6.28 14.48
N LEU A 61 25.05 5.06 14.91
CA LEU A 61 25.60 4.76 16.24
C LEU A 61 27.13 4.68 16.26
N GLY A 62 27.80 4.68 15.10
CA GLY A 62 29.25 4.55 14.99
C GLY A 62 29.78 3.18 15.42
N VAL A 63 29.00 2.12 15.22
CA VAL A 63 29.37 0.75 15.61
C VAL A 63 29.62 -0.13 14.38
N PRO A 64 30.46 -1.18 14.49
CA PRO A 64 30.60 -2.16 13.41
C PRO A 64 29.24 -2.81 13.07
N PRO A 65 28.95 -3.09 11.78
CA PRO A 65 27.72 -3.77 11.36
C PRO A 65 27.38 -5.04 12.14
N ALA A 66 28.41 -5.83 12.49
CA ALA A 66 28.26 -7.07 13.25
C ALA A 66 27.75 -6.86 14.69
N GLU A 67 27.93 -5.65 15.25
CA GLU A 67 27.50 -5.31 16.60
C GLU A 67 26.08 -4.72 16.65
N VAL A 68 25.52 -4.30 15.50
CA VAL A 68 24.18 -3.70 15.42
C VAL A 68 23.12 -4.56 16.13
N PRO A 69 23.02 -5.89 15.91
CA PRO A 69 22.02 -6.71 16.60
C PRO A 69 22.16 -6.73 18.14
N ARG A 70 23.36 -6.45 18.68
CA ARG A 70 23.63 -6.48 20.14
C ARG A 70 23.22 -5.19 20.83
N VAL A 71 23.20 -4.07 20.10
CA VAL A 71 22.86 -2.75 20.62
C VAL A 71 21.38 -2.40 20.43
N LEU A 72 20.61 -3.27 19.79
CA LEU A 72 19.15 -3.11 19.67
C LEU A 72 18.46 -3.34 21.01
N LEU A 73 17.46 -2.51 21.28
CA LEU A 73 16.60 -2.65 22.46
C LEU A 73 15.41 -3.58 22.21
N LYS A 74 15.08 -3.84 20.93
CA LYS A 74 14.01 -4.75 20.49
C LYS A 74 14.50 -5.66 19.37
N LYS A 75 13.95 -6.88 19.28
CA LYS A 75 14.34 -7.87 18.27
C LYS A 75 13.49 -7.75 17.00
N GLY A 76 13.92 -8.45 15.94
CA GLY A 76 13.11 -8.63 14.75
C GLY A 76 11.74 -9.24 15.09
N GLY A 77 10.69 -8.68 14.51
CA GLY A 77 9.28 -9.01 14.77
C GLY A 77 8.61 -8.13 15.82
N GLU A 78 9.36 -7.31 16.57
CA GLU A 78 8.78 -6.44 17.60
C GLU A 78 8.36 -5.07 17.05
N ARG A 79 7.28 -4.52 17.63
CA ARG A 79 6.76 -3.18 17.32
C ARG A 79 7.53 -2.11 18.07
N VAL A 80 7.77 -0.98 17.42
CA VAL A 80 8.39 0.24 17.94
C VAL A 80 7.49 1.44 17.62
N GLU A 81 7.40 2.40 18.53
CA GLU A 81 6.71 3.68 18.30
C GLU A 81 7.68 4.78 17.86
N ALA A 82 7.20 5.74 17.07
CA ALA A 82 7.99 6.92 16.72
C ALA A 82 8.49 7.65 17.98
N GLY A 83 9.79 7.95 18.02
CA GLY A 83 10.44 8.56 19.19
C GLY A 83 10.86 7.57 20.28
N GLU A 84 10.43 6.31 20.22
CA GLU A 84 10.87 5.28 21.15
C GLU A 84 12.35 4.92 20.89
N ALA A 85 13.10 4.61 21.96
CA ALA A 85 14.48 4.16 21.84
C ALA A 85 14.56 2.81 21.11
N LEU A 86 15.15 2.81 19.91
CA LEU A 86 15.31 1.65 19.05
C LEU A 86 16.59 0.87 19.37
N ALA A 87 17.67 1.61 19.64
CA ALA A 87 18.99 1.06 19.89
C ALA A 87 19.79 1.97 20.82
N ARG A 88 20.68 1.37 21.61
CA ARG A 88 21.55 2.09 22.55
C ARG A 88 22.92 1.46 22.61
N THR A 89 23.96 2.28 22.51
CA THR A 89 25.34 1.86 22.75
C THR A 89 25.73 2.06 24.20
N ASP A 90 26.39 1.06 24.78
CA ASP A 90 27.15 1.23 26.01
C ASP A 90 28.50 1.81 25.61
N GLY A 91 28.66 3.14 25.75
CA GLY A 91 29.90 3.82 25.36
C GLY A 91 31.14 3.33 26.14
N ILE A 92 32.30 3.93 25.85
CA ILE A 92 33.57 3.55 26.46
C ILE A 92 33.52 3.81 27.98
N PHE A 93 33.67 2.75 28.80
CA PHE A 93 33.56 2.80 30.27
C PHE A 93 32.23 3.39 30.80
N GLY A 94 31.13 3.26 30.04
CA GLY A 94 29.81 3.76 30.46
C GLY A 94 29.60 5.27 30.27
N LEU A 95 30.61 5.98 29.76
CA LEU A 95 30.53 7.38 29.35
C LEU A 95 30.13 7.45 27.86
N PHE A 96 29.35 8.48 27.47
CA PHE A 96 28.91 8.71 26.08
C PHE A 96 27.98 7.63 25.49
N LYS A 97 26.90 7.28 26.20
CA LYS A 97 25.84 6.43 25.62
C LYS A 97 25.12 7.16 24.50
N SER A 98 25.11 6.59 23.30
CA SER A 98 24.28 7.07 22.19
C SER A 98 22.98 6.28 22.17
N THR A 99 21.85 6.97 22.09
CA THR A 99 20.53 6.34 21.91
C THR A 99 19.96 6.82 20.60
N TYR A 100 19.58 5.88 19.73
CA TYR A 100 18.86 6.19 18.51
C TYR A 100 17.37 5.93 18.71
N GLN A 101 16.56 6.94 18.40
CA GLN A 101 15.10 6.86 18.46
C GLN A 101 14.53 6.46 17.10
N ALA A 102 13.44 5.70 17.11
CA ALA A 102 12.77 5.30 15.88
C ALA A 102 12.16 6.52 15.16
N PRO A 103 12.43 6.70 13.85
CA PRO A 103 11.91 7.84 13.10
C PRO A 103 10.41 7.74 12.79
N VAL A 104 9.87 6.51 12.76
CA VAL A 104 8.44 6.22 12.50
C VAL A 104 8.00 5.04 13.36
N SER A 105 6.69 4.91 13.59
CA SER A 105 6.12 3.71 14.21
C SER A 105 6.07 2.55 13.21
N GLY A 106 6.36 1.34 13.67
CA GLY A 106 6.32 0.16 12.83
C GLY A 106 6.87 -1.09 13.52
N THR A 107 7.11 -2.14 12.74
CA THR A 107 7.68 -3.41 13.20
C THR A 107 9.08 -3.58 12.61
N ILE A 108 10.03 -4.04 13.44
CA ILE A 108 11.38 -4.37 12.96
C ILE A 108 11.28 -5.63 12.10
N GLU A 109 11.37 -5.49 10.79
CA GLU A 109 11.23 -6.62 9.86
C GLU A 109 12.52 -7.41 9.75
N ALA A 110 13.64 -6.72 9.62
CA ALA A 110 14.94 -7.35 9.43
C ALA A 110 16.06 -6.48 9.98
N VAL A 111 17.13 -7.13 10.41
CA VAL A 111 18.37 -6.49 10.84
C VAL A 111 19.53 -7.24 10.20
N SER A 112 20.34 -6.54 9.44
CA SER A 112 21.51 -7.11 8.77
C SER A 112 22.75 -6.90 9.63
N ASN A 113 23.37 -7.99 10.07
CA ASN A 113 24.67 -7.98 10.73
C ASN A 113 25.85 -7.76 9.76
N VAL A 114 25.60 -7.79 8.44
CA VAL A 114 26.63 -7.56 7.41
C VAL A 114 26.69 -6.09 7.02
N THR A 115 25.54 -5.47 6.76
CA THR A 115 25.45 -4.07 6.33
C THR A 115 25.14 -3.10 7.46
N GLY A 116 24.70 -3.59 8.62
CA GLY A 116 24.31 -2.76 9.76
C GLY A 116 22.99 -2.02 9.54
N GLN A 117 22.21 -2.44 8.54
CA GLN A 117 20.92 -1.86 8.23
C GLN A 117 19.81 -2.55 9.03
N LEU A 118 18.88 -1.73 9.53
CA LEU A 118 17.62 -2.17 10.08
C LEU A 118 16.48 -1.73 9.15
N ILE A 119 15.58 -2.66 8.86
CA ILE A 119 14.37 -2.41 8.06
C ILE A 119 13.20 -2.29 9.02
N LEU A 120 12.60 -1.10 9.06
CA LEU A 120 11.38 -0.84 9.82
C LEU A 120 10.20 -0.82 8.85
N ARG A 121 9.20 -1.67 9.09
CA ARG A 121 7.98 -1.73 8.29
C ARG A 121 6.86 -1.03 9.03
N GLY A 122 6.29 0.01 8.42
CA GLY A 122 5.14 0.71 8.97
C GLY A 122 3.89 -0.16 9.06
N GLU A 123 2.85 0.37 9.68
CA GLU A 123 1.57 -0.32 9.82
C GLU A 123 0.97 -0.71 8.46
N PRO A 124 0.34 -1.89 8.36
CA PRO A 124 -0.39 -2.27 7.17
C PRO A 124 -1.46 -1.24 6.81
N ILE A 125 -1.53 -0.88 5.53
CA ILE A 125 -2.53 0.05 5.01
C ILE A 125 -3.72 -0.76 4.52
N LEU A 126 -4.91 -0.45 5.05
CA LEU A 126 -6.15 -1.03 4.54
C LEU A 126 -6.48 -0.40 3.19
N VAL A 127 -6.63 -1.25 2.17
CA VAL A 127 -6.99 -0.84 0.82
C VAL A 127 -8.36 -1.42 0.50
N ASP A 128 -9.32 -0.53 0.27
CA ASP A 128 -10.67 -0.87 -0.15
C ASP A 128 -10.85 -0.55 -1.62
N VAL A 129 -11.37 -1.52 -2.36
CA VAL A 129 -11.82 -1.30 -3.72
C VAL A 129 -13.33 -1.12 -3.69
N LYS A 130 -13.78 0.07 -4.07
CA LYS A 130 -15.21 0.37 -4.27
C LYS A 130 -15.70 -0.12 -5.62
N ALA A 131 -17.01 -0.28 -5.75
CA ALA A 131 -17.70 -0.66 -6.98
C ALA A 131 -17.55 0.36 -8.12
N PHE A 132 -17.53 1.66 -7.80
CA PHE A 132 -17.56 2.85 -8.68
C PHE A 132 -18.77 2.99 -9.60
N THR A 133 -19.48 1.90 -9.89
CA THR A 133 -20.72 1.92 -10.66
C THR A 133 -21.73 1.01 -9.99
N SER A 134 -22.98 1.45 -9.95
CA SER A 134 -24.08 0.58 -9.55
C SER A 134 -24.31 -0.50 -10.61
N GLY A 135 -24.72 -1.69 -10.20
CA GLY A 135 -24.98 -2.81 -11.10
C GLY A 135 -25.05 -4.15 -10.38
N GLU A 136 -24.86 -5.22 -11.14
CA GLU A 136 -24.88 -6.60 -10.66
C GLU A 136 -23.49 -7.24 -10.79
N VAL A 137 -23.09 -8.03 -9.79
CA VAL A 137 -21.86 -8.82 -9.83
C VAL A 137 -22.04 -10.03 -10.75
N VAL A 138 -21.34 -10.03 -11.89
CA VAL A 138 -21.48 -11.09 -12.90
C VAL A 138 -20.30 -12.06 -12.94
N VAL A 139 -19.17 -11.72 -12.30
CA VAL A 139 -18.00 -12.62 -12.16
C VAL A 139 -17.28 -12.29 -10.86
N ILE A 140 -16.83 -13.31 -10.12
CA ILE A 140 -15.85 -13.20 -9.04
C ILE A 140 -14.49 -13.60 -9.58
N VAL A 141 -13.47 -12.79 -9.33
CA VAL A 141 -12.09 -13.01 -9.80
C VAL A 141 -11.24 -13.39 -8.59
N GLY A 142 -11.18 -14.70 -8.32
CA GLY A 142 -10.38 -15.26 -7.23
C GLY A 142 -10.59 -14.54 -5.91
N ASP A 143 -9.47 -14.13 -5.30
CA ASP A 143 -9.38 -13.35 -4.07
C ASP A 143 -8.99 -11.87 -4.32
N GLU A 144 -9.05 -11.42 -5.58
CA GLU A 144 -8.65 -10.07 -5.98
C GLU A 144 -9.85 -9.15 -6.16
N GLY A 145 -11.00 -9.66 -6.60
CA GLY A 145 -12.17 -8.79 -6.79
C GLY A 145 -13.24 -9.38 -7.67
N ARG A 146 -13.86 -8.53 -8.49
CA ARG A 146 -15.07 -8.91 -9.25
C ARG A 146 -15.29 -8.06 -10.50
N VAL A 147 -16.17 -8.55 -11.38
CA VAL A 147 -16.67 -7.83 -12.56
C VAL A 147 -18.13 -7.41 -12.32
N MET A 148 -18.40 -6.12 -12.50
CA MET A 148 -19.75 -5.58 -12.52
C MET A 148 -20.33 -5.58 -13.92
N GLN A 149 -21.64 -5.69 -13.99
CA GLN A 149 -22.41 -5.37 -15.16
C GLN A 149 -23.48 -4.33 -14.84
N SER A 150 -23.59 -3.32 -15.69
CA SER A 150 -24.66 -2.33 -15.62
C SER A 150 -25.16 -1.97 -17.02
N THR A 151 -26.38 -1.46 -17.09
CA THR A 151 -26.89 -0.82 -18.30
C THR A 151 -26.54 0.66 -18.22
N ALA A 152 -25.85 1.19 -19.22
CA ALA A 152 -25.41 2.57 -19.25
C ALA A 152 -25.53 3.19 -20.65
N THR A 153 -25.52 4.52 -20.71
CA THR A 153 -25.34 5.28 -21.96
C THR A 153 -23.86 5.54 -22.16
N PHE A 154 -23.33 5.25 -23.35
CA PHE A 154 -21.94 5.53 -23.68
C PHE A 154 -21.84 6.85 -24.43
N ILE A 155 -21.20 7.84 -23.80
CA ILE A 155 -20.95 9.17 -24.36
C ILE A 155 -19.43 9.34 -24.47
N PRO A 156 -18.83 9.17 -25.65
CA PRO A 156 -17.39 9.33 -25.81
C PRO A 156 -17.02 10.81 -25.80
N ALA A 157 -15.90 11.14 -25.15
CA ALA A 157 -15.36 12.49 -25.05
C ALA A 157 -13.87 12.51 -25.41
N ILE A 158 -13.39 13.67 -25.88
CA ILE A 158 -11.97 13.90 -26.16
C ILE A 158 -11.46 14.91 -25.14
N PHE A 159 -10.33 14.60 -24.50
CA PHE A 159 -9.63 15.51 -23.60
C PHE A 159 -8.23 15.78 -24.15
N SER A 160 -7.90 17.05 -24.35
CA SER A 160 -6.57 17.48 -24.82
C SER A 160 -5.70 17.89 -23.64
N LEU A 161 -4.47 17.38 -23.59
CA LEU A 161 -3.44 17.85 -22.66
C LEU A 161 -2.60 18.92 -23.38
N ALA A 162 -2.59 20.15 -22.87
CA ALA A 162 -1.62 21.15 -23.28
C ALA A 162 -0.34 20.93 -22.45
N ALA A 163 0.77 20.66 -23.12
CA ALA A 163 2.11 20.63 -22.51
C ALA A 163 2.76 22.01 -22.62
#